data_AF-A0A1G2DE35-F1
#
_entry.id   AF-A0A1G2DE35-F1
#
_cell.length_a   1.000
_cell.length_b   1.000
_cell.length_c   1.000
_cell.angle_alpha   90.00
_cell.angle_beta   90.00
_cell.angle_gamma   90.00
#
_symmetry.space_group_name_H-M   'P 1'
#
loop_
_entity.id
_entity.type
_entity.pdbx_description
1 polymer ?
#
loop_
_entity_poly.entity_id
_entity_poly.type
_entity_poly.pdbx_seq_one_letter_code
_entity_poly.pdbx_strand_id
1 'polypeptide(L)'
;MHCTPSFLYALLGLSILLAVGSLAYRNFRLEEERSRLETELSTMREEYASTSVHLLADIDTLGQLLATTTKERDNLEENLEEEQILIDLMRSQVESVVGAVDTLKKINGIDRELLQKYSRVYFLNENYVPKDVVVIPDDYAYEPENKKPILDEVWPFLKQLIDDAAKEGIDLRVISGYRSFGTQGLLKSTYIVSYGNRYASQFSADQGYSEHQLGSTVDFTTLELGANFTAFGKTEAYRWLTDHAYEYGFVASYPKTNTYYIFEPWHWRFVGKKLAQELYANNKYFYDIPQRDIDTYIGFLFDN
;
A
#
# COMPACT_ATOMS: atom_id res chain seq x y z
N MET A 1 -59.70 26.80 120.65
CA MET A 1 -60.31 27.11 119.34
C MET A 1 -60.75 25.79 118.72
N HIS A 2 -62.01 25.41 118.94
CA HIS A 2 -62.56 24.13 118.47
C HIS A 2 -63.05 24.31 117.03
N CYS A 3 -62.38 23.67 116.08
CA CYS A 3 -62.87 23.53 114.71
C CYS A 3 -64.07 22.57 114.76
N THR A 4 -65.25 23.01 114.32
CA THR A 4 -66.45 22.17 114.30
C THR A 4 -66.34 21.13 113.17
N PRO A 5 -66.79 19.88 113.37
CA PRO A 5 -66.72 18.82 112.35
C PRO A 5 -67.27 19.26 110.98
N SER A 6 -68.29 20.11 110.99
CA SER A 6 -68.96 20.69 109.83
C SER A 6 -68.03 21.48 108.89
N PHE A 7 -67.02 22.18 109.43
CA PHE A 7 -66.06 22.95 108.61
C PHE A 7 -65.04 22.03 107.91
N LEU A 8 -64.67 20.92 108.57
CA LEU A 8 -63.78 19.91 108.00
C LEU A 8 -64.45 19.16 106.84
N TYR A 9 -65.74 18.81 106.97
CA TYR A 9 -66.52 18.19 105.89
C TYR A 9 -66.72 19.11 104.68
N ALA A 10 -66.87 20.42 104.90
CA ALA A 10 -66.97 21.40 103.81
C ALA A 10 -65.66 21.53 103.02
N LEU A 11 -64.50 21.57 103.71
CA LEU A 11 -63.18 21.57 103.09
C LEU A 11 -62.90 20.26 102.33
N LEU A 12 -63.29 19.11 102.90
CA LEU A 12 -63.16 17.81 102.24
C LEU A 12 -64.03 17.74 100.98
N GLY A 13 -65.28 18.21 101.05
CA GLY A 13 -66.19 18.30 99.91
C GLY A 13 -65.65 19.21 98.79
N LEU A 14 -65.07 20.36 99.14
CA LEU A 14 -64.43 21.27 98.18
C LEU A 14 -63.19 20.62 97.53
N SER A 15 -62.36 19.92 98.33
CA SER A 15 -61.17 19.24 97.81
C SER A 15 -61.52 18.10 96.85
N ILE A 16 -62.60 17.35 97.13
CA ILE A 16 -63.12 16.31 96.25
C ILE A 16 -63.67 16.94 94.96
N LEU A 17 -64.42 18.04 95.05
CA LEU A 17 -64.92 18.78 93.89
C LEU A 17 -63.79 19.29 92.97
N LEU A 18 -62.72 19.84 93.55
CA LEU A 18 -61.54 20.28 92.81
C LEU A 18 -60.80 19.10 92.18
N ALA A 19 -60.67 17.97 92.89
CA ALA A 19 -60.05 16.76 92.36
C ALA A 19 -60.86 16.15 91.20
N VAL A 20 -62.19 16.06 91.35
CA VAL A 20 -63.11 15.58 90.29
C VAL A 20 -63.10 16.53 89.09
N GLY A 21 -63.14 17.85 89.32
CA GLY A 21 -63.03 18.84 88.25
C GLY A 21 -61.69 18.79 87.51
N SER A 22 -60.59 18.60 88.25
CA SER A 22 -59.25 18.42 87.65
C SER A 22 -59.15 17.13 86.83
N LEU A 23 -59.70 16.02 87.32
CA LEU A 23 -59.77 14.75 86.59
C LEU A 23 -60.64 14.87 85.33
N ALA A 24 -61.81 15.51 85.42
CA ALA A 24 -62.67 15.76 84.27
C ALA A 24 -61.99 16.65 83.21
N TYR A 25 -61.29 17.70 83.63
CA TYR A 25 -60.51 18.57 82.73
C TYR A 25 -59.35 17.81 82.06
N ARG A 26 -58.61 17.00 82.81
CA ARG A 26 -57.55 16.14 82.25
C ARG A 26 -58.12 15.14 81.26
N ASN A 27 -59.26 14.52 81.56
CA ASN A 27 -59.91 13.57 80.65
C ASN A 27 -60.37 14.26 79.36
N PHE A 28 -60.99 15.44 79.47
CA PHE A 28 -61.38 16.25 78.31
C PHE A 28 -60.17 16.62 77.42
N ARG A 29 -59.06 17.06 78.04
CA ARG A 29 -57.82 17.38 77.30
C ARG A 29 -57.19 16.15 76.63
N LEU A 30 -57.23 14.99 77.28
CA LEU A 30 -56.78 13.73 76.69
C LEU A 30 -57.66 13.32 75.51
N GLU A 31 -58.97 13.53 75.59
CA GLU A 31 -59.92 13.25 74.51
C GLU A 31 -59.66 14.15 73.28
N GLU A 32 -59.42 15.44 73.53
CA GLU A 32 -59.05 16.43 72.50
C GLU A 32 -57.71 16.07 71.82
N GLU A 33 -56.68 15.71 72.60
CA GLU A 33 -55.38 15.30 72.09
C GLU A 33 -55.45 13.98 71.32
N ARG A 34 -56.24 13.02 71.80
CA ARG A 34 -56.49 11.75 71.10
C ARG A 34 -57.16 12.01 69.75
N SER A 35 -58.19 12.86 69.70
CA SER A 35 -58.87 13.22 68.45
C SER A 35 -57.93 13.93 67.45
N ARG A 36 -57.05 14.81 67.95
CA ARG A 36 -56.00 15.43 67.12
C ARG A 36 -55.04 14.40 66.54
N LEU A 37 -54.51 13.51 67.40
CA LEU A 37 -53.57 12.45 66.97
C LEU A 37 -54.22 11.45 66.00
N GLU A 38 -55.50 11.10 66.20
CA GLU A 38 -56.25 10.25 65.27
C GLU A 38 -56.40 10.94 63.90
N THR A 39 -56.64 12.25 63.88
CA THR A 39 -56.71 13.04 62.65
C THR A 39 -55.34 13.13 61.95
N GLU A 40 -54.27 13.47 62.67
CA GLU A 40 -52.90 13.52 62.14
C GLU A 40 -52.44 12.14 61.60
N LEU A 41 -52.79 11.06 62.30
CA LEU A 41 -52.50 9.71 61.86
C LEU A 41 -53.26 9.36 60.57
N SER A 42 -54.51 9.80 60.44
CA SER A 42 -55.30 9.60 59.23
C SER A 42 -54.70 10.35 58.05
N THR A 43 -54.36 11.63 58.21
CA THR A 43 -53.76 12.44 57.14
C THR A 43 -52.39 11.90 56.72
N MET A 44 -51.55 11.50 57.69
CA MET A 44 -50.25 10.91 57.40
C MET A 44 -50.36 9.58 56.65
N ARG A 45 -51.37 8.76 56.98
CA ARG A 45 -51.65 7.51 56.25
C ARG A 45 -52.09 7.77 54.82
N GLU A 46 -52.95 8.76 54.60
CA GLU A 46 -53.38 9.15 53.25
C GLU A 46 -52.22 9.72 52.42
N GLU A 47 -51.38 10.58 53.02
CA GLU A 47 -50.19 11.11 52.38
C GLU A 47 -49.21 9.99 52.01
N TYR A 48 -48.90 9.09 52.95
CA TYR A 48 -48.02 7.95 52.70
C TYR A 48 -48.57 7.02 51.61
N ALA A 49 -49.88 6.75 51.61
CA ALA A 49 -50.52 5.95 50.58
C ALA A 49 -50.41 6.64 49.20
N SER A 50 -50.66 7.95 49.14
CA SER A 50 -50.53 8.75 47.91
C SER A 50 -49.09 8.74 47.37
N THR A 51 -48.10 9.04 48.23
CA THR A 51 -46.69 9.01 47.87
C THR A 51 -46.24 7.63 47.39
N SER A 52 -46.71 6.57 48.05
CA SER A 52 -46.38 5.18 47.65
C SER A 52 -46.93 4.85 46.26
N VAL A 53 -48.16 5.29 45.93
CA VAL A 53 -48.74 5.10 44.60
C VAL A 53 -47.95 5.88 43.54
N HIS A 54 -47.58 7.13 43.82
CA HIS A 54 -46.77 7.94 42.90
C HIS A 54 -45.38 7.33 42.65
N LEU A 55 -44.69 6.88 43.70
CA LEU A 55 -43.39 6.21 43.55
C LEU A 55 -43.48 4.94 42.71
N LEU A 56 -44.54 4.15 42.87
CA LEU A 56 -44.75 2.95 42.05
C LEU A 56 -44.99 3.30 40.57
N ALA A 57 -45.73 4.38 40.29
CA ALA A 57 -45.95 4.85 38.93
C ALA A 57 -44.66 5.40 38.29
N ASP A 58 -43.82 6.09 39.05
CA ASP A 58 -42.51 6.57 38.60
C ASP A 58 -41.56 5.40 38.31
N ILE A 59 -41.55 4.37 39.17
CA ILE A 59 -40.76 3.14 38.95
C ILE A 59 -41.17 2.44 37.65
N ASP A 60 -42.48 2.33 37.38
CA ASP A 60 -42.99 1.73 36.14
C ASP A 60 -42.56 2.56 34.91
N THR A 61 -42.73 3.88 34.99
CA THR A 61 -42.35 4.80 33.90
C THR A 61 -40.85 4.73 33.60
N LEU A 62 -40.00 4.73 34.64
CA LEU A 62 -38.56 4.58 34.50
C LEU A 62 -38.17 3.22 33.93
N GLY A 63 -38.88 2.15 34.32
CA GLY A 63 -38.70 0.81 33.74
C GLY A 63 -38.99 0.76 32.24
N GLN A 64 -40.07 1.40 31.80
CA GLN A 64 -40.43 1.49 30.37
C GLN A 64 -39.41 2.32 29.58
N LEU A 65 -38.96 3.44 30.14
CA LEU A 65 -37.94 4.29 29.51
C LEU A 65 -36.62 3.53 29.38
N LEU A 66 -36.18 2.85 30.43
CA LEU A 66 -34.97 2.04 30.41
C LEU A 66 -35.04 0.94 29.33
N ALA A 67 -36.18 0.24 29.24
CA ALA A 67 -36.38 -0.78 28.22
C ALA A 67 -36.31 -0.20 26.79
N THR A 68 -36.92 0.97 26.57
CA THR A 68 -36.92 1.64 25.26
C THR A 68 -35.52 2.12 24.88
N THR A 69 -34.84 2.83 25.77
CA THR A 69 -33.48 3.33 25.52
C THR A 69 -32.48 2.19 25.35
N THR A 70 -32.63 1.09 26.09
CA THR A 70 -31.77 -0.11 25.89
C THR A 70 -31.97 -0.68 24.48
N LYS A 71 -33.21 -0.78 24.01
CA LYS A 71 -33.51 -1.25 22.65
C LYS A 71 -32.95 -0.30 21.58
N GLU A 72 -33.08 1.01 21.77
CA GLU A 72 -32.50 1.99 20.85
C GLU A 72 -30.98 1.90 20.79
N ARG A 73 -30.32 1.74 21.94
CA ARG A 73 -28.88 1.49 22.00
C ARG A 73 -28.50 0.24 21.23
N ASP A 74 -29.17 -0.89 21.48
CA ASP A 74 -28.84 -2.16 20.84
C ASP A 74 -28.99 -2.07 19.31
N ASN A 75 -30.05 -1.40 18.82
CA ASN A 75 -30.22 -1.14 17.38
C ASN A 75 -29.12 -0.23 16.81
N LEU A 76 -28.68 0.78 17.58
CA LEU A 76 -27.60 1.67 17.16
C LEU A 76 -26.25 0.95 17.11
N GLU A 77 -26.00 0.04 18.06
CA GLU A 77 -24.81 -0.83 18.06
C GLU A 77 -24.80 -1.74 16.83
N GLU A 78 -25.92 -2.38 16.50
CA GLU A 78 -26.05 -3.21 15.28
C GLU A 78 -25.81 -2.39 14.00
N ASN A 79 -26.44 -1.22 13.87
CA ASN A 79 -26.22 -0.33 12.72
C ASN A 79 -24.76 0.13 12.59
N LEU A 80 -24.09 0.41 13.72
CA LEU A 80 -22.68 0.82 13.73
C LEU A 80 -21.77 -0.32 13.27
N GLU A 81 -22.05 -1.56 13.69
CA GLU A 81 -21.32 -2.73 13.23
C GLU A 81 -21.48 -2.94 11.71
N GLU A 82 -22.70 -2.82 11.18
CA GLU A 82 -22.97 -2.90 9.74
C GLU A 82 -22.24 -1.81 8.93
N GLU A 83 -22.27 -0.56 9.42
CA GLU A 83 -21.58 0.55 8.77
C GLU A 83 -20.06 0.37 8.79
N GLN A 84 -19.50 -0.15 9.89
CA GLN A 84 -18.07 -0.44 10.00
C GLN A 84 -17.63 -1.51 8.99
N ILE A 85 -18.42 -2.58 8.82
CA ILE A 85 -18.15 -3.62 7.81
C ILE A 85 -18.16 -3.02 6.39
N LEU A 86 -19.11 -2.12 6.09
CA LEU A 86 -19.16 -1.44 4.80
C LEU A 86 -17.94 -0.54 4.57
N ILE A 87 -17.52 0.22 5.58
CA ILE A 87 -16.33 1.08 5.50
C ILE A 87 -15.07 0.25 5.25
N ASP A 88 -14.91 -0.90 5.91
CA ASP A 88 -13.75 -1.77 5.73
C ASP A 88 -13.73 -2.40 4.33
N LEU A 89 -14.89 -2.79 3.80
CA LEU A 89 -15.02 -3.24 2.41
C LEU A 89 -14.64 -2.13 1.42
N MET A 90 -15.16 -0.91 1.63
CA MET A 90 -14.83 0.24 0.78
C MET A 90 -13.34 0.58 0.83
N ARG A 91 -12.70 0.49 2.00
CA ARG A 91 -11.25 0.71 2.13
C ARG A 91 -10.46 -0.29 1.28
N SER A 92 -10.79 -1.57 1.36
CA SER A 92 -10.13 -2.61 0.55
C SER A 92 -10.29 -2.35 -0.96
N GLN A 93 -11.47 -1.93 -1.41
CA GLN A 93 -11.69 -1.57 -2.81
C GLN A 93 -10.88 -0.34 -3.22
N VAL A 94 -10.87 0.71 -2.39
CA VAL A 94 -10.09 1.94 -2.65
C VAL A 94 -8.59 1.62 -2.74
N GLU A 95 -8.04 0.79 -1.85
CA GLU A 95 -6.65 0.36 -1.91
C GLU A 95 -6.32 -0.37 -3.22
N SER A 96 -7.17 -1.30 -3.64
CA SER A 96 -7.02 -1.98 -4.92
C SER A 96 -7.08 -1.02 -6.11
N VAL A 97 -7.99 -0.04 -6.09
CA VAL A 97 -8.13 0.95 -7.16
C VAL A 97 -6.93 1.88 -7.21
N VAL A 98 -6.44 2.35 -6.06
CA VAL A 98 -5.24 3.21 -5.97
C VAL A 98 -4.03 2.47 -6.55
N GLY A 99 -3.81 1.21 -6.18
CA GLY A 99 -2.72 0.40 -6.73
C GLY A 99 -2.82 0.20 -8.26
N ALA A 100 -4.03 -0.01 -8.78
CA ALA A 100 -4.25 -0.09 -10.22
C ALA A 100 -3.98 1.25 -10.93
N VAL A 101 -4.41 2.37 -10.34
CA VAL A 101 -4.17 3.72 -10.87
C VAL A 101 -2.67 4.05 -10.90
N ASP A 102 -1.92 3.69 -9.86
CA ASP A 102 -0.47 3.92 -9.82
C ASP A 102 0.25 3.07 -10.89
N THR A 103 -0.17 1.83 -11.07
CA THR A 103 0.33 0.98 -12.17
C THR A 103 0.03 1.59 -13.53
N LEU A 104 -1.18 2.12 -13.74
CA LEU A 104 -1.56 2.78 -14.99
C LEU A 104 -0.77 4.07 -15.24
N LYS A 105 -0.51 4.87 -14.20
CA LYS A 105 0.35 6.06 -14.30
C LYS A 105 1.77 5.68 -14.72
N LYS A 106 2.35 4.62 -14.13
CA LYS A 106 3.66 4.11 -14.53
C LYS A 106 3.66 3.67 -15.99
N ILE A 107 2.68 2.85 -16.41
CA ILE A 107 2.59 2.36 -17.79
C ILE A 107 2.40 3.49 -18.81
N ASN A 108 1.63 4.54 -18.47
CA ASN A 108 1.38 5.66 -19.39
C ASN A 108 2.63 6.55 -19.58
N GLY A 109 3.56 6.54 -18.63
CA GLY A 109 4.83 7.29 -18.73
C GLY A 109 5.97 6.51 -19.40
N ILE A 110 5.85 5.18 -19.50
CA ILE A 110 6.90 4.31 -20.04
C ILE A 110 6.68 4.11 -21.54
N ASP A 111 7.76 4.30 -22.30
CA ASP A 111 7.76 4.02 -23.73
C ASP A 111 7.58 2.52 -23.98
N ARG A 112 6.48 2.15 -24.64
CA ARG A 112 6.11 0.76 -24.93
C ARG A 112 7.10 0.07 -25.87
N GLU A 113 7.90 0.84 -26.61
CA GLU A 113 8.93 0.33 -27.51
C GLU A 113 10.08 -0.37 -26.75
N LEU A 114 10.35 0.03 -25.50
CA LEU A 114 11.50 -0.43 -24.72
C LEU A 114 11.53 -1.94 -24.46
N LEU A 115 10.37 -2.60 -24.44
CA LEU A 115 10.23 -4.05 -24.29
C LEU A 115 9.71 -4.74 -25.57
N GLN A 116 9.67 -4.06 -26.71
CA GLN A 116 9.33 -4.73 -27.97
C GLN A 116 10.45 -5.69 -28.39
N LYS A 117 10.07 -6.90 -28.80
CA LYS A 117 10.98 -7.82 -29.48
C LYS A 117 11.39 -7.28 -30.83
N TYR A 118 12.62 -7.57 -31.22
CA TYR A 118 12.99 -7.54 -32.63
C TYR A 118 12.03 -8.45 -33.43
N SER A 119 11.48 -7.90 -34.52
CA SER A 119 10.72 -8.64 -35.52
C SER A 119 11.06 -8.08 -36.88
N ARG A 120 11.25 -8.93 -37.90
CA ARG A 120 11.45 -8.50 -39.30
C ARG A 120 10.24 -7.76 -39.91
N VAL A 121 9.13 -7.72 -39.18
CA VAL A 121 7.86 -7.10 -39.61
C VAL A 121 7.56 -5.82 -38.81
N TYR A 122 8.18 -5.67 -37.63
CA TYR A 122 8.00 -4.52 -36.76
C TYR A 122 9.23 -3.61 -36.85
N PHE A 123 9.01 -2.35 -37.18
CA PHE A 123 10.06 -1.36 -37.41
C PHE A 123 9.90 -0.23 -36.40
N LEU A 124 10.96 0.05 -35.65
CA LEU A 124 11.04 1.32 -34.91
C LEU A 124 10.90 2.46 -35.91
N ASN A 125 10.13 3.47 -35.53
CA ASN A 125 10.02 4.70 -36.31
C ASN A 125 11.42 5.22 -36.63
N GLU A 126 11.66 5.64 -37.87
CA GLU A 126 12.95 6.20 -38.30
C GLU A 126 13.37 7.46 -37.51
N ASN A 127 12.39 8.11 -36.88
CA ASN A 127 12.57 9.27 -36.00
C ASN A 127 12.52 8.90 -34.51
N TYR A 128 12.50 7.61 -34.15
CA TYR A 128 12.56 7.18 -32.76
C TYR A 128 13.87 7.65 -32.12
N VAL A 129 13.73 8.44 -31.06
CA VAL A 129 14.82 8.89 -30.22
C VAL A 129 14.34 8.71 -28.78
N PRO A 130 15.07 7.96 -27.94
CA PRO A 130 14.73 7.86 -26.53
C PRO A 130 14.69 9.25 -25.90
N LYS A 131 13.69 9.48 -25.06
CA LYS A 131 13.35 10.80 -24.55
C LYS A 131 14.53 11.46 -23.82
N ASP A 132 15.20 10.71 -22.95
CA ASP A 132 16.28 11.19 -22.09
C ASP A 132 17.44 10.21 -22.14
N VAL A 133 18.61 10.66 -22.62
CA VAL A 133 19.84 9.85 -22.66
C VAL A 133 20.97 10.56 -21.94
N VAL A 134 21.74 9.78 -21.20
CA VAL A 134 22.97 10.23 -20.52
C VAL A 134 24.18 9.58 -21.13
N VAL A 135 25.31 10.27 -21.09
CA VAL A 135 26.59 9.72 -21.52
C VAL A 135 27.16 8.87 -20.40
N ILE A 136 27.51 7.62 -20.70
CA ILE A 136 28.22 6.73 -19.78
C ILE A 136 29.58 7.39 -19.42
N PRO A 137 29.90 7.59 -18.12
CA PRO A 137 31.15 8.20 -17.70
C PRO A 137 32.37 7.39 -18.12
N ASP A 138 33.49 8.09 -18.29
CA ASP A 138 34.71 7.56 -18.90
C ASP A 138 35.27 6.31 -18.17
N ASP A 139 35.12 6.22 -16.85
CA ASP A 139 35.58 5.06 -16.04
C ASP A 139 34.84 3.75 -16.37
N TYR A 140 33.66 3.83 -16.97
CA TYR A 140 32.80 2.69 -17.31
C TYR A 140 32.88 2.34 -18.79
N ALA A 141 33.56 3.17 -19.60
CA ALA A 141 33.60 3.07 -21.05
C ALA A 141 34.98 2.60 -21.56
N TYR A 142 34.96 1.76 -22.59
CA TYR A 142 36.14 1.48 -23.41
C TYR A 142 36.28 2.57 -24.49
N GLU A 143 37.44 3.18 -24.72
CA GLU A 143 37.60 4.37 -25.60
C GLU A 143 36.68 5.54 -25.19
N PRO A 144 36.91 6.18 -24.02
CA PRO A 144 36.03 7.21 -23.46
C PRO A 144 35.86 8.47 -24.33
N GLU A 145 36.76 8.70 -25.27
CA GLU A 145 36.65 9.72 -26.31
C GLU A 145 35.43 9.50 -27.22
N ASN A 146 35.02 8.25 -27.41
CA ASN A 146 33.83 7.86 -28.15
C ASN A 146 32.65 7.83 -27.18
N LYS A 147 31.88 8.91 -27.10
CA LYS A 147 30.76 9.03 -26.14
C LYS A 147 29.71 7.93 -26.38
N LYS A 148 29.35 7.19 -25.32
CA LYS A 148 28.39 6.08 -25.36
C LYS A 148 27.12 6.49 -24.60
N PRO A 149 26.08 6.96 -25.30
CA PRO A 149 24.83 7.31 -24.65
C PRO A 149 24.06 6.06 -24.18
N ILE A 150 23.25 6.19 -23.15
CA ILE A 150 22.29 5.20 -22.68
C ILE A 150 21.05 5.92 -22.13
N LEU A 151 19.90 5.25 -22.10
CA LEU A 151 18.71 5.80 -21.47
C LEU A 151 19.00 6.16 -19.99
N ASP A 152 18.58 7.35 -19.57
CA ASP A 152 18.86 7.86 -18.21
C ASP A 152 18.34 6.90 -17.14
N GLU A 153 17.13 6.38 -17.31
CA GLU A 153 16.52 5.44 -16.36
C GLU A 153 17.24 4.08 -16.28
N VAL A 154 18.03 3.71 -17.29
CA VAL A 154 18.82 2.45 -17.30
C VAL A 154 20.18 2.65 -16.64
N TRP A 155 20.71 3.87 -16.64
CA TRP A 155 22.05 4.16 -16.15
C TRP A 155 22.32 3.68 -14.71
N PRO A 156 21.44 3.90 -13.70
CA PRO A 156 21.67 3.42 -12.35
C PRO A 156 21.88 1.90 -12.25
N PHE A 157 21.12 1.12 -13.02
CA PHE A 157 21.21 -0.33 -13.08
C PHE A 157 22.52 -0.79 -13.72
N LEU A 158 22.88 -0.18 -14.85
CA LEU A 158 24.14 -0.46 -15.54
C LEU A 158 25.35 -0.15 -14.66
N LYS A 159 25.31 1.02 -14.00
CA LYS A 159 26.38 1.45 -13.09
C LYS A 159 26.56 0.44 -11.97
N GLN A 160 25.46 0.01 -11.34
CA GLN A 160 25.51 -0.97 -10.25
C GLN A 160 26.09 -2.31 -10.73
N LEU A 161 25.66 -2.80 -11.91
CA LEU A 161 26.19 -4.02 -12.52
C LEU A 161 27.71 -3.95 -12.68
N ILE A 162 28.23 -2.86 -13.25
CA ILE A 162 29.67 -2.69 -13.50
C ILE A 162 30.44 -2.52 -12.18
N ASP A 163 29.90 -1.76 -11.23
CA ASP A 163 30.52 -1.57 -9.90
C ASP A 163 30.66 -2.90 -9.15
N ASP A 164 29.63 -3.74 -9.17
CA ASP A 164 29.62 -5.02 -8.48
C ASP A 164 30.53 -6.03 -9.17
N ALA A 165 30.57 -6.06 -10.51
CA ALA A 165 31.58 -6.81 -11.26
C ALA A 165 33.01 -6.40 -10.85
N ALA A 166 33.27 -5.09 -10.75
CA ALA A 166 34.59 -4.57 -10.38
C ALA A 166 35.00 -4.94 -8.95
N LYS A 167 34.05 -5.00 -7.99
CA LYS A 167 34.31 -5.47 -6.62
C LYS A 167 34.76 -6.93 -6.57
N GLU A 168 34.32 -7.73 -7.54
CA GLU A 168 34.73 -9.14 -7.71
C GLU A 168 35.99 -9.30 -8.57
N GLY A 169 36.64 -8.20 -8.94
CA GLY A 169 37.85 -8.22 -9.76
C GLY A 169 37.59 -8.48 -11.25
N ILE A 170 36.34 -8.39 -11.69
CA ILE A 170 35.96 -8.53 -13.10
C ILE A 170 36.05 -7.17 -13.79
N ASP A 171 36.96 -7.05 -14.75
CA ASP A 171 37.01 -5.88 -15.61
C ASP A 171 35.88 -5.93 -16.64
N LEU A 172 34.96 -4.97 -16.56
CA LEU A 172 33.83 -4.84 -17.47
C LEU A 172 33.69 -3.40 -17.92
N ARG A 173 33.62 -3.20 -19.24
CA ARG A 173 33.55 -1.88 -19.88
C ARG A 173 32.48 -1.87 -20.97
N VAL A 174 31.83 -0.73 -21.16
CA VAL A 174 30.89 -0.52 -22.26
C VAL A 174 31.66 -0.02 -23.48
N ILE A 175 31.52 -0.73 -24.61
CA ILE A 175 32.11 -0.34 -25.90
C ILE A 175 31.08 0.25 -26.86
N SER A 176 29.79 -0.02 -26.66
CA SER A 176 28.70 0.54 -27.47
C SER A 176 27.42 0.72 -26.63
N GLY A 177 26.68 1.80 -26.88
CA GLY A 177 25.41 2.12 -26.22
C GLY A 177 24.32 2.48 -27.24
N TYR A 178 23.52 3.50 -26.96
CA TYR A 178 22.50 4.00 -27.88
C TYR A 178 23.08 4.38 -29.24
N ARG A 179 22.40 3.95 -30.30
CA ARG A 179 22.74 4.27 -31.71
C ARG A 179 21.49 4.81 -32.40
N SER A 180 21.59 6.01 -32.96
CA SER A 180 20.50 6.59 -33.76
C SER A 180 20.26 5.82 -35.05
N PHE A 181 19.09 6.01 -35.66
CA PHE A 181 18.75 5.42 -36.97
C PHE A 181 19.79 5.78 -38.05
N GLY A 182 20.21 7.05 -38.12
CA GLY A 182 21.22 7.52 -39.07
C GLY A 182 22.60 6.87 -38.87
N THR A 183 23.03 6.73 -37.61
CA THR A 183 24.28 6.03 -37.24
C THR A 183 24.23 4.56 -37.67
N GLN A 184 23.10 3.89 -37.39
CA GLN A 184 22.89 2.49 -37.80
C GLN A 184 22.95 2.33 -39.32
N GLY A 185 22.45 3.31 -40.06
CA GLY A 185 22.48 3.30 -41.51
C GLY A 185 23.87 3.41 -42.13
N LEU A 186 24.72 4.25 -41.55
CA LEU A 186 26.12 4.37 -41.95
C LEU A 186 26.89 3.07 -41.66
N LEU A 187 26.69 2.46 -40.48
CA LEU A 187 27.33 1.18 -40.11
C LEU A 187 26.98 0.07 -41.10
N LYS A 188 25.68 -0.11 -41.39
CA LYS A 188 25.24 -1.12 -42.35
C LYS A 188 25.83 -0.88 -43.74
N SER A 189 25.87 0.37 -44.19
CA SER A 189 26.45 0.72 -45.50
C SER A 189 27.93 0.31 -45.58
N THR A 190 28.70 0.56 -44.52
CA THR A 190 30.10 0.12 -44.40
C THR A 190 30.23 -1.41 -44.44
N TYR A 191 29.34 -2.14 -43.75
CA TYR A 191 29.35 -3.61 -43.77
C TYR A 191 28.91 -4.22 -45.10
N ILE A 192 27.96 -3.61 -45.81
CA ILE A 192 27.58 -4.04 -47.17
C ILE A 192 28.76 -3.90 -48.12
N VAL A 193 29.49 -2.79 -48.04
CA VAL A 193 30.69 -2.55 -48.87
C VAL A 193 31.80 -3.55 -48.54
N SER A 194 31.95 -3.93 -47.26
CA SER A 194 33.06 -4.78 -46.80
C SER A 194 32.79 -6.29 -46.93
N TYR A 195 31.54 -6.74 -46.73
CA TYR A 195 31.19 -8.16 -46.60
C TYR A 195 30.08 -8.61 -47.56
N GLY A 196 29.50 -7.70 -48.34
CA GLY A 196 28.41 -8.01 -49.28
C GLY A 196 27.03 -8.10 -48.64
N ASN A 197 25.99 -7.81 -49.43
CA ASN A 197 24.60 -7.60 -48.96
C ASN A 197 24.00 -8.79 -48.18
N ARG A 198 24.34 -10.03 -48.55
CA ARG A 198 23.77 -11.24 -47.93
C ARG A 198 24.33 -11.52 -46.53
N TYR A 199 25.57 -11.11 -46.27
CA TYR A 199 26.22 -11.27 -44.97
C TYR A 199 25.95 -10.06 -44.07
N ALA A 200 25.84 -8.85 -44.63
CA ALA A 200 25.57 -7.64 -43.85
C ALA A 200 24.30 -7.74 -42.99
N SER A 201 23.22 -8.37 -43.47
CA SER A 201 21.99 -8.60 -42.69
C SER A 201 22.08 -9.72 -41.64
N GLN A 202 23.16 -10.50 -41.60
CA GLN A 202 23.45 -11.47 -40.54
C GLN A 202 24.33 -10.88 -39.42
N PHE A 203 25.10 -9.84 -39.74
CA PHE A 203 26.07 -9.21 -38.83
C PHE A 203 25.66 -7.81 -38.35
N SER A 204 24.67 -7.19 -38.99
CA SER A 204 24.20 -5.85 -38.65
C SER A 204 22.71 -5.73 -38.88
N ALA A 205 22.00 -5.28 -37.86
CA ALA A 205 20.58 -4.96 -37.95
C ALA A 205 20.31 -3.97 -39.09
N ASP A 206 19.23 -4.25 -39.81
CA ASP A 206 18.62 -3.30 -40.72
C ASP A 206 18.29 -2.01 -39.93
N GLN A 207 18.25 -0.86 -40.59
CA GLN A 207 17.89 0.39 -39.92
C GLN A 207 16.46 0.26 -39.36
N GLY A 208 16.25 0.59 -38.09
CA GLY A 208 14.94 0.44 -37.41
C GLY A 208 14.74 -0.90 -36.70
N TYR A 209 15.77 -1.74 -36.67
CA TYR A 209 15.71 -3.11 -36.14
C TYR A 209 16.78 -3.39 -35.06
N SER A 210 17.60 -2.41 -34.70
CA SER A 210 18.65 -2.60 -33.71
C SER A 210 18.13 -2.28 -32.30
N GLU A 211 18.33 -3.19 -31.35
CA GLU A 211 17.97 -2.94 -29.95
C GLU A 211 18.72 -1.74 -29.35
N HIS A 212 19.89 -1.38 -29.89
CA HIS A 212 20.61 -0.15 -29.50
C HIS A 212 19.82 1.12 -29.80
N GLN A 213 18.85 1.10 -30.71
CA GLN A 213 18.01 2.26 -30.98
C GLN A 213 17.07 2.56 -29.82
N LEU A 214 16.75 1.57 -28.98
CA LEU A 214 15.93 1.76 -27.77
C LEU A 214 16.68 2.50 -26.66
N GLY A 215 18.02 2.53 -26.72
CA GLY A 215 18.86 3.11 -25.67
C GLY A 215 18.94 2.29 -24.38
N SER A 216 18.31 1.11 -24.34
CA SER A 216 18.34 0.16 -23.23
C SER A 216 19.32 -1.00 -23.42
N THR A 217 20.18 -0.93 -24.44
CA THR A 217 21.08 -2.02 -24.84
C THR A 217 22.52 -1.54 -24.90
N VAL A 218 23.43 -2.38 -24.44
CA VAL A 218 24.87 -2.11 -24.43
C VAL A 218 25.67 -3.29 -24.96
N ASP A 219 26.80 -2.98 -25.60
CA ASP A 219 27.83 -3.97 -25.87
C ASP A 219 28.93 -3.84 -24.82
N PHE A 220 29.30 -4.98 -24.23
CA PHE A 220 30.37 -5.06 -23.24
C PHE A 220 31.69 -5.55 -23.85
N THR A 221 32.78 -5.13 -23.23
CA THR A 221 34.13 -5.65 -23.45
C THR A 221 34.96 -5.57 -22.16
N THR A 222 36.23 -5.91 -22.25
CA THR A 222 37.26 -5.68 -21.23
C THR A 222 38.39 -4.85 -21.83
N LEU A 223 39.20 -4.20 -21.00
CA LEU A 223 40.38 -3.45 -21.43
C LEU A 223 41.39 -4.34 -22.16
N GLU A 224 41.59 -5.59 -21.69
CA GLU A 224 42.49 -6.55 -22.32
C GLU A 224 42.00 -7.00 -23.70
N LEU A 225 40.69 -7.21 -23.82
CA LEU A 225 40.08 -7.74 -25.04
C LEU A 225 39.93 -6.67 -26.15
N GLY A 226 39.61 -5.43 -25.75
CA GLY A 226 39.29 -4.34 -26.68
C GLY A 226 38.15 -4.66 -27.63
N ALA A 227 38.28 -4.32 -28.91
CA ALA A 227 37.22 -4.52 -29.91
C ALA A 227 37.06 -5.97 -30.43
N ASN A 228 37.67 -6.98 -29.79
CA ASN A 228 37.54 -8.39 -30.20
C ASN A 228 36.28 -9.05 -29.64
N PHE A 229 35.13 -8.63 -30.16
CA PHE A 229 33.80 -9.09 -29.77
C PHE A 229 33.64 -10.62 -29.72
N THR A 230 34.08 -11.33 -30.76
CA THR A 230 33.89 -12.80 -30.85
C THR A 230 34.60 -13.59 -29.74
N ALA A 231 35.67 -13.05 -29.18
CA ALA A 231 36.40 -13.67 -28.09
C ALA A 231 35.82 -13.32 -26.70
N PHE A 232 34.91 -12.34 -26.59
CA PHE A 232 34.29 -11.95 -25.32
C PHE A 232 33.59 -13.13 -24.62
N GLY A 233 32.94 -14.00 -25.39
CA GLY A 233 32.26 -15.19 -24.89
C GLY A 233 33.14 -16.25 -24.22
N LYS A 234 34.47 -16.05 -24.18
CA LYS A 234 35.44 -16.91 -23.49
C LYS A 234 36.06 -16.24 -22.26
N THR A 235 35.70 -15.00 -21.97
CA THR A 235 36.27 -14.23 -20.86
C THR A 235 35.58 -14.55 -19.54
N GLU A 236 36.24 -14.18 -18.43
CA GLU A 236 35.63 -14.25 -17.10
C GLU A 236 34.49 -13.23 -16.96
N ALA A 237 34.58 -12.09 -17.63
CA ALA A 237 33.53 -11.08 -17.67
C ALA A 237 32.23 -11.61 -18.27
N TYR A 238 32.31 -12.36 -19.39
CA TYR A 238 31.12 -13.00 -19.96
C TYR A 238 30.50 -14.03 -19.00
N ARG A 239 31.33 -14.85 -18.35
CA ARG A 239 30.86 -15.82 -17.35
C ARG A 239 30.17 -15.14 -16.17
N TRP A 240 30.76 -14.06 -15.66
CA TRP A 240 30.16 -13.27 -14.58
C TRP A 240 28.81 -12.69 -15.01
N LEU A 241 28.71 -12.11 -16.21
CA LEU A 241 27.45 -11.60 -16.74
C LEU A 241 26.38 -12.69 -16.87
N THR A 242 26.73 -13.89 -17.33
CA THR A 242 25.76 -15.00 -17.42
C THR A 242 25.22 -15.44 -16.07
N ASP A 243 25.99 -15.23 -15.01
CA ASP A 243 25.63 -15.63 -13.65
C ASP A 243 24.95 -14.50 -12.85
N HIS A 244 25.15 -13.23 -13.21
CA HIS A 244 24.74 -12.09 -12.37
C HIS A 244 23.97 -10.97 -13.07
N ALA A 245 24.04 -10.83 -14.40
CA ALA A 245 23.44 -9.67 -15.08
C ALA A 245 21.92 -9.54 -14.85
N TYR A 246 21.23 -10.67 -14.63
CA TYR A 246 19.80 -10.70 -14.38
C TYR A 246 19.40 -9.98 -13.08
N GLU A 247 20.30 -9.94 -12.08
CA GLU A 247 20.09 -9.27 -10.79
C GLU A 247 19.93 -7.75 -10.96
N TYR A 248 20.50 -7.22 -12.06
CA TYR A 248 20.47 -5.80 -12.42
C TYR A 248 19.50 -5.52 -13.57
N GLY A 249 18.73 -6.52 -14.01
CA GLY A 249 17.75 -6.36 -15.09
C GLY A 249 18.31 -6.50 -16.51
N PHE A 250 19.54 -6.99 -16.67
CA PHE A 250 20.15 -7.23 -17.98
C PHE A 250 20.06 -8.71 -18.39
N VAL A 251 19.82 -8.96 -19.68
CA VAL A 251 19.79 -10.30 -20.28
C VAL A 251 20.58 -10.33 -21.59
N ALA A 252 21.15 -11.49 -21.91
CA ALA A 252 21.77 -11.70 -23.21
C ALA A 252 20.69 -11.83 -24.30
N SER A 253 20.68 -10.93 -25.28
CA SER A 253 19.65 -10.94 -26.34
C SER A 253 19.82 -12.09 -27.31
N TYR A 254 21.08 -12.42 -27.66
CA TYR A 254 21.40 -13.36 -28.73
C TYR A 254 22.29 -14.51 -28.23
N PRO A 255 21.74 -15.46 -27.45
CA PRO A 255 22.43 -16.70 -27.09
C PRO A 255 22.69 -17.60 -28.31
N LYS A 256 23.51 -18.64 -28.12
CA LYS A 256 23.83 -19.60 -29.19
C LYS A 256 22.61 -20.30 -29.80
N THR A 257 21.53 -20.40 -29.05
CA THR A 257 20.26 -21.01 -29.46
C THR A 257 19.33 -20.04 -30.19
N ASN A 258 19.70 -18.76 -30.29
CA ASN A 258 18.88 -17.73 -30.93
C ASN A 258 18.70 -18.03 -32.43
N THR A 259 17.47 -17.92 -32.92
CA THR A 259 17.12 -18.18 -34.33
C THR A 259 16.96 -16.91 -35.16
N TYR A 260 16.99 -15.74 -34.52
CA TYR A 260 16.78 -14.43 -35.14
C TYR A 260 18.10 -13.74 -35.53
N TYR A 261 19.12 -13.87 -34.68
CA TYR A 261 20.45 -13.29 -34.82
C TYR A 261 21.54 -14.31 -34.50
N ILE A 262 22.76 -14.04 -34.97
CA ILE A 262 23.93 -14.83 -34.62
C ILE A 262 24.27 -14.68 -33.13
N PHE A 263 25.09 -15.59 -32.60
CA PHE A 263 25.55 -15.51 -31.22
C PHE A 263 26.40 -14.25 -30.98
N GLU A 264 25.95 -13.37 -30.09
CA GLU A 264 26.63 -12.12 -29.71
C GLU A 264 26.84 -12.08 -28.19
N PRO A 265 27.91 -12.70 -27.66
CA PRO A 265 28.15 -12.76 -26.22
C PRO A 265 28.33 -11.39 -25.54
N TRP A 266 28.67 -10.36 -26.32
CA TRP A 266 28.89 -9.00 -25.84
C TRP A 266 27.61 -8.16 -25.75
N HIS A 267 26.50 -8.59 -26.36
CA HIS A 267 25.28 -7.77 -26.53
C HIS A 267 24.26 -8.07 -25.42
N TRP A 268 23.98 -7.08 -24.59
CA TRP A 268 23.11 -7.22 -23.42
C TRP A 268 22.05 -6.12 -23.38
N ARG A 269 20.81 -6.55 -23.14
CA ARG A 269 19.63 -5.70 -23.11
C ARG A 269 19.08 -5.59 -21.69
N PHE A 270 18.77 -4.36 -21.29
CA PHE A 270 17.98 -4.09 -20.09
C PHE A 270 16.51 -4.37 -20.35
N VAL A 271 15.92 -5.22 -19.52
CA VAL A 271 14.51 -5.63 -19.56
C VAL A 271 13.79 -5.42 -18.22
N GLY A 272 14.47 -4.83 -17.25
CA GLY A 272 14.01 -4.66 -15.88
C GLY A 272 14.27 -5.91 -15.02
N LYS A 273 14.52 -5.70 -13.71
CA LYS A 273 14.92 -6.76 -12.79
C LYS A 273 13.93 -7.91 -12.72
N LYS A 274 12.63 -7.62 -12.61
CA LYS A 274 11.58 -8.65 -12.50
C LYS A 274 11.56 -9.59 -13.69
N LEU A 275 11.60 -9.05 -14.91
CA LEU A 275 11.59 -9.87 -16.11
C LEU A 275 12.91 -10.64 -16.27
N ALA A 276 14.05 -10.02 -16.00
CA ALA A 276 15.34 -10.68 -16.08
C ALA A 276 15.44 -11.86 -15.08
N GLN A 277 14.96 -11.67 -13.84
CA GLN A 277 14.87 -12.72 -12.82
C GLN A 277 13.95 -13.86 -13.24
N GLU A 278 12.76 -13.56 -13.79
CA GLU A 278 11.84 -14.58 -14.29
C GLU A 278 12.46 -15.41 -15.43
N LEU A 279 13.12 -14.74 -16.37
CA LEU A 279 13.82 -15.38 -17.48
C LEU A 279 14.94 -16.30 -16.96
N TYR A 280 15.76 -15.81 -16.03
CA TYR A 280 16.84 -16.58 -15.42
C TYR A 280 16.32 -17.80 -14.64
N ALA A 281 15.32 -17.61 -13.77
CA ALA A 281 14.75 -18.67 -12.94
C ALA A 281 14.12 -19.81 -13.77
N ASN A 282 13.59 -19.49 -14.95
CA ASN A 282 12.98 -20.46 -15.86
C ASN A 282 13.92 -20.96 -16.96
N ASN A 283 15.20 -20.55 -16.96
CA ASN A 283 16.17 -20.86 -18.02
C ASN A 283 15.64 -20.52 -19.42
N LYS A 284 15.06 -19.33 -19.56
CA LYS A 284 14.51 -18.79 -20.81
C LYS A 284 15.26 -17.53 -21.22
N TYR A 285 15.30 -17.26 -22.52
CA TYR A 285 15.76 -16.00 -23.07
C TYR A 285 14.60 -15.10 -23.44
N PHE A 286 14.88 -13.79 -23.60
CA PHE A 286 13.87 -12.78 -23.95
C PHE A 286 13.03 -13.17 -25.17
N TYR A 287 13.67 -13.79 -26.17
CA TYR A 287 12.99 -14.22 -27.39
C TYR A 287 12.15 -15.51 -27.24
N ASP A 288 12.29 -16.27 -26.16
CA ASP A 288 11.60 -17.55 -25.95
C ASP A 288 10.15 -17.40 -25.44
N ILE A 289 9.80 -16.25 -24.83
CA ILE A 289 8.48 -16.01 -24.23
C ILE A 289 7.60 -15.10 -25.12
N PRO A 290 6.27 -15.29 -25.21
CA PRO A 290 5.41 -14.42 -26.02
C PRO A 290 5.50 -12.92 -25.66
N GLN A 291 5.34 -12.03 -26.65
CA GLN A 291 5.32 -10.57 -26.41
C GLN A 291 4.27 -10.16 -25.37
N ARG A 292 3.08 -10.77 -25.41
CA ARG A 292 2.02 -10.54 -24.42
C ARG A 292 2.51 -10.75 -22.98
N ASP A 293 3.35 -11.76 -22.76
CA ASP A 293 3.85 -12.09 -21.43
C ASP A 293 4.94 -11.08 -21.01
N ILE A 294 5.77 -10.61 -21.95
CA ILE A 294 6.72 -9.50 -21.76
C ILE A 294 5.98 -8.21 -21.39
N ASP A 295 4.87 -7.90 -22.07
CA ASP A 295 4.12 -6.66 -21.89
C ASP A 295 3.58 -6.51 -20.45
N THR A 296 3.39 -7.61 -19.72
CA THR A 296 2.99 -7.59 -18.30
C THR A 296 4.06 -6.97 -17.38
N TYR A 297 5.31 -6.88 -17.84
CA TYR A 297 6.43 -6.34 -17.09
C TYR A 297 6.69 -4.84 -17.36
N ILE A 298 6.02 -4.23 -18.34
CA ILE A 298 6.25 -2.82 -18.72
C ILE A 298 6.12 -1.88 -17.51
N GLY A 299 5.10 -2.09 -16.66
CA GLY A 299 4.87 -1.25 -15.48
C GLY A 299 5.94 -1.36 -14.39
N PHE A 300 6.87 -2.31 -14.50
CA PHE A 300 7.94 -2.60 -13.54
C PHE A 300 9.34 -2.42 -14.13
N LEU A 301 9.46 -1.86 -15.34
CA LEU A 301 10.71 -1.83 -16.11
C LEU A 301 11.88 -1.19 -15.33
N PHE A 302 11.60 -0.13 -14.57
CA PHE A 302 12.58 0.63 -13.81
C PHE A 302 12.42 0.50 -12.29
N ASP A 303 11.69 -0.51 -11.82
CA ASP A 303 11.59 -0.79 -10.39
C ASP A 303 12.89 -1.47 -9.89
N ASN A 304 13.33 -1.08 -8.68
CA ASN A 304 14.55 -1.58 -8.03
C ASN A 304 14.39 -2.95 -7.38
#